data_AF-A0AAU6E155-F1
#
_entry.id   AF-A0AAU6E155-F1
#
_cell.length_a   1.000
_cell.length_b   1.000
_cell.length_c   1.000
_cell.angle_alpha   90.00
_cell.angle_beta   90.00
_cell.angle_gamma   90.00
#
_symmetry.space_group_name_H-M   'P 1'
#
loop_
_entity.id
_entity.type
_entity.pdbx_description
1 polymer ?
#
loop_
_entity_poly.entity_id
_entity_poly.type
_entity_poly.pdbx_seq_one_letter_code
_entity_poly.pdbx_strand_id
1 'polypeptide(L)'
;MKPSAGLGGLVADVLACRAGSDPARQRISVGFVTKQGAHHATRGRGYRNHVISLRLGEAVGSCAVEPDAIPDDVVYDCVGRDVATLLSHPLAAVRTAALDAYLMREHPHDPADAVAVPAGSSLDKSMARAAMVVDLLPVPAGGRVLVVGVVNSLLHRLRERGLRYVPCDLRGGETEWGEPHVTDAGAALEGCDAVLASGMTLGNGTFDPLLRHARDTGKPLVLFAQTGSAVLRRFVGAGVTALSAEPYPFFWLDGGPTLIYRYRSEGAR
;
A
#
# COMPACT_ATOMS: atom_id res chain seq x y z
N MET A 1 15.34 12.36 7.54
CA MET A 1 15.36 11.42 8.69
C MET A 1 14.47 10.22 8.38
N LYS A 2 15.01 9.00 8.44
CA LYS A 2 14.20 7.78 8.37
C LYS A 2 13.66 7.48 9.77
N PRO A 3 12.36 7.15 9.94
CA PRO A 3 11.79 6.86 11.25
C PRO A 3 12.46 5.60 11.83
N SER A 4 13.04 5.72 13.03
CA SER A 4 13.60 4.60 13.77
C SER A 4 12.49 3.72 14.38
N ALA A 5 11.32 4.31 14.66
CA ALA A 5 10.13 3.64 15.18
C ALA A 5 9.15 3.21 14.06
N GLY A 6 8.12 2.44 14.42
CA GLY A 6 7.01 2.04 13.52
C GLY A 6 6.07 3.20 13.17
N LEU A 7 4.86 2.90 12.69
CA LEU A 7 3.89 3.91 12.24
C LEU A 7 3.60 4.99 13.31
N GLY A 8 3.43 4.59 14.57
CA GLY A 8 3.17 5.54 15.66
C GLY A 8 4.31 6.55 15.88
N GLY A 9 5.56 6.13 15.66
CA GLY A 9 6.71 7.03 15.75
C GLY A 9 6.75 8.04 14.61
N LEU A 10 6.39 7.62 13.39
CA LEU A 10 6.26 8.53 12.25
C LEU A 10 5.16 9.56 12.48
N VAL A 11 4.02 9.16 13.05
CA VAL A 11 2.95 10.10 13.44
C VAL A 11 3.46 11.11 14.48
N ALA A 12 4.20 10.66 15.48
CA ALA A 12 4.80 11.55 16.48
C ALA A 12 5.81 12.53 15.87
N ASP A 13 6.61 12.11 14.88
CA ASP A 13 7.52 12.98 14.14
C ASP A 13 6.76 14.06 13.34
N VAL A 14 5.64 13.71 12.71
CA VAL A 14 4.79 14.67 12.00
C VAL A 14 4.19 15.68 12.97
N LEU A 15 3.57 15.23 14.07
CA LEU A 15 2.96 16.10 15.07
C LEU A 15 3.97 17.05 15.73
N ALA A 16 5.24 16.64 15.83
CA ALA A 16 6.32 17.46 16.35
C ALA A 16 7.04 18.30 15.27
N CYS A 17 6.47 18.43 14.06
CA CYS A 17 7.04 19.19 12.94
C CYS A 17 8.44 18.73 12.49
N ARG A 18 8.81 17.46 12.75
CA ARG A 18 10.10 16.89 12.34
C ARG A 18 10.08 16.27 10.94
N ALA A 19 8.89 16.15 10.35
CA ALA A 19 8.68 15.51 9.05
C ALA A 19 8.10 16.47 7.99
N GLY A 20 8.08 17.78 8.24
CA GLY A 20 7.58 18.79 7.29
C GLY A 20 7.02 20.01 8.01
N SER A 21 6.21 20.79 7.30
CA SER A 21 5.49 21.95 7.80
C SER A 21 4.50 21.62 8.94
N ASP A 22 4.12 22.62 9.75
CA ASP A 22 3.22 22.43 10.90
C ASP A 22 1.86 21.80 10.49
N PRO A 23 1.55 20.54 10.90
CA PRO A 23 0.33 19.86 10.49
C PRO A 23 -0.95 20.52 11.03
N ALA A 24 -0.87 21.34 12.08
CA ALA A 24 -2.02 22.12 12.58
C ALA A 24 -2.39 23.29 11.64
N ARG A 25 -1.50 23.66 10.71
CA ARG A 25 -1.73 24.71 9.70
C ARG A 25 -2.12 24.16 8.33
N GLN A 26 -2.09 22.85 8.14
CA GLN A 26 -2.38 22.18 6.87
C GLN A 26 -3.81 21.66 6.87
N ARG A 27 -4.67 22.16 5.97
CA ARG A 27 -6.11 21.83 5.94
C ARG A 27 -6.49 20.98 4.74
N ILE A 28 -7.31 19.96 4.97
CA ILE A 28 -7.89 19.14 3.89
C ILE A 28 -8.89 19.98 3.10
N SER A 29 -8.71 20.06 1.78
CA SER A 29 -9.57 20.83 0.89
C SER A 29 -10.65 19.99 0.21
N VAL A 30 -10.40 18.68 0.02
CA VAL A 30 -11.36 17.75 -0.61
C VAL A 30 -11.29 16.41 0.11
N GLY A 31 -12.44 15.79 0.37
CA GLY A 31 -12.56 14.42 0.82
C GLY A 31 -13.51 13.66 -0.09
N PHE A 32 -13.19 12.42 -0.42
CA PHE A 32 -14.05 11.57 -1.26
C PHE A 32 -13.82 10.09 -0.99
N VAL A 33 -14.82 9.28 -1.30
CA VAL A 33 -14.72 7.81 -1.32
C VAL A 33 -14.83 7.34 -2.76
N THR A 34 -13.85 6.57 -3.20
CA THR A 34 -13.92 5.87 -4.48
C THR A 34 -14.44 4.45 -4.25
N LYS A 35 -15.63 4.15 -4.79
CA LYS A 35 -16.23 2.81 -4.77
C LYS A 35 -16.10 2.22 -6.18
N GLN A 36 -15.33 1.15 -6.32
CA GLN A 36 -15.04 0.52 -7.60
C GLN A 36 -15.43 -0.95 -7.58
N GLY A 37 -16.09 -1.41 -8.64
CA GLY A 37 -16.33 -2.83 -8.92
C GLY A 37 -15.56 -3.25 -10.17
N ALA A 38 -15.04 -4.46 -10.19
CA ALA A 38 -14.45 -5.06 -11.38
C ALA A 38 -14.90 -6.51 -11.54
N HIS A 39 -15.14 -6.88 -12.79
CA HIS A 39 -15.31 -8.26 -13.23
C HIS A 39 -14.56 -8.41 -14.55
N HIS A 40 -13.48 -9.18 -14.55
CA HIS A 40 -12.68 -9.38 -15.76
C HIS A 40 -13.29 -10.51 -16.59
N ALA A 41 -13.43 -10.33 -17.90
CA ALA A 41 -14.10 -11.30 -18.78
C ALA A 41 -13.53 -12.73 -18.70
N THR A 42 -12.24 -12.86 -18.39
CA THR A 42 -11.52 -14.13 -18.30
C THR A 42 -11.36 -14.67 -16.87
N ARG A 43 -11.94 -14.00 -15.86
CA ARG A 43 -11.84 -14.40 -14.44
C ARG A 43 -13.23 -14.75 -13.91
N GLY A 44 -13.33 -15.82 -13.13
CA GLY A 44 -14.61 -16.33 -12.61
C GLY A 44 -15.20 -15.55 -11.42
N ARG A 45 -14.53 -14.52 -10.91
CA ARG A 45 -14.98 -13.73 -9.76
C ARG A 45 -14.66 -12.24 -9.95
N GLY A 46 -15.60 -11.40 -9.53
CA GLY A 46 -15.38 -9.96 -9.41
C GLY A 46 -14.85 -9.56 -8.03
N TYR A 47 -14.44 -8.30 -7.90
CA TYR A 47 -14.02 -7.70 -6.63
C TYR A 47 -14.53 -6.27 -6.50
N ARG A 48 -14.59 -5.79 -5.26
CA ARG A 48 -14.96 -4.42 -4.90
C ARG A 48 -13.79 -3.77 -4.15
N ASN A 49 -13.42 -2.57 -4.55
CA ASN A 49 -12.46 -1.73 -3.85
C ASN A 49 -13.16 -0.47 -3.35
N HIS A 50 -13.05 -0.19 -2.06
CA HIS A 50 -13.47 1.08 -1.47
C HIS A 50 -12.24 1.78 -0.92
N VAL A 51 -12.05 3.06 -1.27
CA VAL A 51 -10.90 3.85 -0.85
C VAL A 51 -11.36 5.22 -0.37
N ILE A 52 -11.06 5.55 0.89
CA ILE A 52 -11.17 6.93 1.36
C ILE A 52 -9.95 7.72 0.92
N SER A 53 -10.16 8.90 0.36
CA SER A 53 -9.10 9.78 -0.11
C SER A 53 -9.31 11.21 0.38
N LEU A 54 -8.23 11.83 0.84
CA LEU A 54 -8.21 13.20 1.33
C LEU A 54 -7.16 14.00 0.56
N ARG A 55 -7.55 15.19 0.09
CA ARG A 55 -6.68 16.09 -0.68
C ARG A 55 -6.18 17.23 0.20
N LEU A 56 -4.86 17.39 0.21
CA LEU A 56 -4.14 18.50 0.83
C LEU A 56 -3.32 19.22 -0.25
N GLY A 57 -3.79 20.38 -0.72
CA GLY A 57 -3.16 21.08 -1.84
C GLY A 57 -3.22 20.23 -3.12
N GLU A 58 -2.08 19.94 -3.71
CA GLU A 58 -1.90 19.07 -4.88
C GLU A 58 -1.86 17.57 -4.52
N ALA A 59 -1.61 17.21 -3.27
CA ALA A 59 -1.44 15.83 -2.84
C ALA A 59 -2.76 15.17 -2.44
N VAL A 60 -2.94 13.90 -2.82
CA VAL A 60 -4.07 13.07 -2.41
C VAL A 60 -3.54 11.85 -1.68
N GLY A 61 -3.88 11.75 -0.40
CA GLY A 61 -3.59 10.59 0.41
C GLY A 61 -4.78 9.65 0.46
N SER A 62 -4.51 8.34 0.50
CA SER A 62 -5.55 7.34 0.37
C SER A 62 -5.39 6.17 1.33
N CYS A 63 -6.52 5.61 1.76
CA CYS A 63 -6.58 4.36 2.50
C CYS A 63 -7.71 3.48 1.98
N ALA A 64 -7.37 2.26 1.57
CA ALA A 64 -8.36 1.26 1.26
C ALA A 64 -9.08 0.83 2.53
N VAL A 65 -10.36 0.55 2.38
CA VAL A 65 -11.26 0.15 3.45
C VAL A 65 -12.14 -0.97 2.94
N GLU A 66 -12.68 -1.74 3.88
CA GLU A 66 -13.66 -2.74 3.52
C GLU A 66 -14.90 -2.11 2.91
N PRO A 67 -15.57 -2.79 1.96
CA PRO A 67 -16.82 -2.32 1.41
C PRO A 67 -17.79 -1.93 2.52
N ASP A 68 -18.35 -0.74 2.41
CA ASP A 68 -19.40 -0.22 3.30
C ASP A 68 -18.94 -0.01 4.76
N ALA A 69 -17.63 -0.06 5.04
CA ALA A 69 -17.06 0.14 6.38
C ALA A 69 -16.92 1.61 6.81
N ILE A 70 -17.06 2.55 5.86
CA ILE A 70 -16.97 4.00 6.13
C ILE A 70 -18.30 4.63 5.74
N PRO A 71 -19.01 5.23 6.72
CA PRO A 71 -20.18 6.07 6.46
C PRO A 71 -19.85 7.25 5.53
N ASP A 72 -20.79 7.64 4.67
CA ASP A 72 -20.56 8.66 3.65
C ASP A 72 -20.29 10.06 4.24
N ASP A 73 -20.75 10.34 5.47
CA ASP A 73 -20.53 11.62 6.19
C ASP A 73 -19.08 11.81 6.66
N VAL A 74 -18.34 10.73 6.94
CA VAL A 74 -16.95 10.77 7.44
C VAL A 74 -16.06 11.63 6.56
N VAL A 75 -16.19 11.55 5.23
CA VAL A 75 -15.35 12.35 4.32
C VAL A 75 -15.71 13.83 4.35
N TYR A 76 -16.99 14.18 4.56
CA TYR A 76 -17.41 15.57 4.70
C TYR A 76 -16.88 16.17 6.01
N ASP A 77 -16.92 15.39 7.10
CA ASP A 77 -16.40 15.81 8.41
C ASP A 77 -14.89 16.04 8.42
N CYS A 78 -14.16 15.43 7.47
CA CYS A 78 -12.73 15.63 7.29
C CYS A 78 -12.39 16.93 6.55
N VAL A 79 -13.28 17.47 5.71
CA VAL A 79 -13.01 18.68 4.91
C VAL A 79 -12.90 19.90 5.82
N GLY A 80 -11.89 20.74 5.60
CA GLY A 80 -11.58 21.92 6.40
C GLY A 80 -10.84 21.65 7.71
N ARG A 81 -10.80 20.39 8.17
CA ARG A 81 -9.99 19.96 9.33
C ARG A 81 -8.51 20.06 9.02
N ASP A 82 -7.72 20.40 10.04
CA ASP A 82 -6.28 20.33 9.96
C ASP A 82 -5.75 18.89 10.10
N VAL A 83 -4.56 18.65 9.55
CA VAL A 83 -3.91 17.33 9.55
C VAL A 83 -3.66 16.87 10.99
N ALA A 84 -3.21 17.73 11.89
CA ALA A 84 -2.93 17.35 13.28
C ALA A 84 -4.17 16.75 13.99
N THR A 85 -5.33 17.37 13.79
CA THR A 85 -6.62 16.86 14.27
C THR A 85 -6.96 15.51 13.65
N LEU A 86 -6.81 15.36 12.33
CA LEU A 86 -7.13 14.11 11.62
C LEU A 86 -6.21 12.95 11.97
N LEU A 87 -4.96 13.21 12.36
CA LEU A 87 -4.04 12.18 12.87
C LEU A 87 -4.50 11.58 14.20
N SER A 88 -5.42 12.24 14.91
CA SER A 88 -6.06 11.73 16.14
C SER A 88 -7.48 11.19 15.90
N HIS A 89 -7.95 11.15 14.66
CA HIS A 89 -9.30 10.68 14.31
C HIS A 89 -9.54 9.23 14.77
N PRO A 90 -10.73 8.83 15.24
CA PRO A 90 -10.99 7.46 15.72
C PRO A 90 -10.80 6.39 14.65
N LEU A 91 -11.15 6.68 13.39
CA LEU A 91 -10.98 5.76 12.27
C LEU A 91 -9.53 5.74 11.76
N ALA A 92 -8.91 4.56 11.77
CA ALA A 92 -7.55 4.35 11.24
C ALA A 92 -7.42 4.74 9.77
N ALA A 93 -8.47 4.52 8.97
CA ALA A 93 -8.47 4.87 7.56
C ALA A 93 -8.33 6.38 7.32
N VAL A 94 -8.99 7.21 8.14
CA VAL A 94 -8.87 8.67 8.10
C VAL A 94 -7.46 9.09 8.50
N ARG A 95 -6.92 8.53 9.60
CA ARG A 95 -5.54 8.82 10.05
C ARG A 95 -4.53 8.51 8.95
N THR A 96 -4.65 7.34 8.31
CA THR A 96 -3.77 6.91 7.23
C THR A 96 -3.88 7.80 6.00
N ALA A 97 -5.10 8.10 5.53
CA ALA A 97 -5.30 8.97 4.36
C ALA A 97 -4.78 10.39 4.61
N ALA A 98 -5.00 10.96 5.81
CA ALA A 98 -4.49 12.28 6.18
C ALA A 98 -2.96 12.31 6.26
N LEU A 99 -2.35 11.30 6.91
CA LEU A 99 -0.90 11.16 7.00
C LEU A 99 -0.26 11.02 5.61
N ASP A 100 -0.88 10.23 4.74
CA ASP A 100 -0.41 10.00 3.37
C ASP A 100 -0.46 11.29 2.54
N ALA A 101 -1.56 12.05 2.62
CA ALA A 101 -1.72 13.32 1.92
C ALA A 101 -0.66 14.34 2.37
N TYR A 102 -0.44 14.42 3.68
CA TYR A 102 0.57 15.29 4.28
C TYR A 102 1.98 14.91 3.81
N LEU A 103 2.37 13.64 3.94
CA LEU A 103 3.71 13.20 3.56
C LEU A 103 3.95 13.29 2.05
N MET A 104 2.93 13.08 1.23
CA MET A 104 3.03 13.22 -0.22
C MET A 104 3.21 14.67 -0.66
N ARG A 105 2.65 15.63 0.07
CA ARG A 105 2.90 17.06 -0.16
C ARG A 105 4.30 17.48 0.30
N GLU A 106 4.72 17.05 1.48
CA GLU A 106 6.00 17.44 2.06
C GLU A 106 7.18 16.72 1.41
N HIS A 107 6.96 15.50 0.92
CA HIS A 107 7.98 14.62 0.32
C HIS A 107 7.37 13.92 -0.91
N PRO A 108 7.14 14.66 -2.02
CA PRO A 108 6.55 14.09 -3.22
C PRO A 108 7.41 12.95 -3.78
N HIS A 109 6.75 12.02 -4.46
CA HIS A 109 7.44 10.95 -5.17
C HIS A 109 8.32 11.53 -6.28
N ASP A 110 9.57 11.08 -6.35
CA ASP A 110 10.55 11.55 -7.34
C ASP A 110 10.20 11.04 -8.74
N PRO A 111 10.06 11.91 -9.77
CA PRO A 111 9.85 11.49 -11.15
C PRO A 111 10.91 10.53 -11.70
N ALA A 112 12.15 10.56 -11.18
CA ALA A 112 13.21 9.64 -11.58
C ALA A 112 12.91 8.17 -11.19
N ASP A 113 12.08 7.96 -10.17
CA ASP A 113 11.64 6.64 -9.71
C ASP A 113 10.34 6.18 -10.39
N ALA A 114 9.77 7.00 -11.29
CA ALA A 114 8.50 6.73 -11.94
C ALA A 114 8.61 5.69 -13.06
N VAL A 115 7.63 4.80 -13.12
CA VAL A 115 7.47 3.79 -14.16
C VAL A 115 6.02 3.80 -14.64
N ALA A 116 5.83 3.83 -15.96
CA ALA A 116 4.52 3.83 -16.57
C ALA A 116 3.91 2.42 -16.61
N VAL A 117 2.72 2.27 -16.03
CA VAL A 117 1.78 1.19 -16.37
C VAL A 117 1.11 1.58 -17.69
N PRO A 118 1.23 0.75 -18.75
CA PRO A 118 0.69 1.08 -20.07
C PRO A 118 -0.83 1.20 -20.04
N ALA A 119 -1.38 1.87 -21.05
CA ALA A 119 -2.82 1.87 -21.31
C ALA A 119 -3.33 0.47 -21.64
N GLY A 120 -4.60 0.21 -21.39
CA GLY A 120 -5.22 -1.10 -21.68
C GLY A 120 -6.47 -1.35 -20.84
N SER A 121 -6.98 -2.59 -20.91
CA SER A 121 -8.07 -3.00 -20.05
C SER A 121 -7.63 -3.03 -18.58
N SER A 122 -8.60 -3.04 -17.66
CA SER A 122 -8.30 -3.16 -16.22
C SER A 122 -7.46 -4.41 -15.91
N LEU A 123 -7.67 -5.51 -16.63
CA LEU A 123 -6.86 -6.72 -16.48
C LEU A 123 -5.44 -6.52 -17.01
N ASP A 124 -5.28 -5.95 -18.21
CA ASP A 124 -3.96 -5.70 -18.81
C ASP A 124 -3.09 -4.83 -17.89
N LYS A 125 -3.70 -3.74 -17.38
CA LYS A 125 -3.04 -2.83 -16.43
C LYS A 125 -2.68 -3.52 -15.13
N SER A 126 -3.59 -4.34 -14.58
CA SER A 126 -3.33 -5.11 -13.35
C SER A 126 -2.18 -6.10 -13.51
N MET A 127 -2.09 -6.79 -14.66
CA MET A 127 -1.01 -7.73 -14.98
C MET A 127 0.33 -7.01 -15.18
N ALA A 128 0.35 -5.91 -15.93
CA ALA A 128 1.56 -5.11 -16.14
C ALA A 128 2.08 -4.52 -14.82
N ARG A 129 1.19 -3.98 -13.99
CA ARG A 129 1.52 -3.50 -12.64
C ARG A 129 2.06 -4.62 -11.75
N ALA A 130 1.41 -5.79 -11.76
CA ALA A 130 1.85 -6.93 -10.97
C ALA A 130 3.28 -7.38 -11.34
N ALA A 131 3.65 -7.30 -12.62
CA ALA A 131 5.01 -7.57 -13.07
C ALA A 131 6.01 -6.64 -12.38
N MET A 132 5.75 -5.33 -12.46
CA MET A 132 6.62 -4.31 -11.90
C MET A 132 6.77 -4.44 -10.38
N VAL A 133 5.71 -4.87 -9.68
CA VAL A 133 5.75 -5.18 -8.25
C VAL A 133 6.63 -6.42 -7.98
N VAL A 134 6.37 -7.53 -8.67
CA VAL A 134 7.12 -8.79 -8.46
C VAL A 134 8.60 -8.63 -8.80
N ASP A 135 8.96 -7.78 -9.77
CA ASP A 135 10.34 -7.45 -10.11
C ASP A 135 11.11 -6.74 -8.98
N LEU A 136 10.44 -6.28 -7.92
CA LEU A 136 11.09 -5.72 -6.73
C LEU A 136 11.57 -6.81 -5.75
N LEU A 137 11.08 -8.05 -5.86
CA LEU A 137 11.45 -9.11 -4.93
C LEU A 137 12.89 -9.60 -5.19
N PRO A 138 13.79 -9.54 -4.20
CA PRO A 138 15.16 -10.03 -4.33
C PRO A 138 15.21 -11.54 -4.02
N VAL A 139 14.31 -12.32 -4.61
CA VAL A 139 14.18 -13.77 -4.36
C VAL A 139 14.44 -14.54 -5.66
N PRO A 140 15.36 -15.53 -5.67
CA PRO A 140 15.59 -16.37 -6.84
C PRO A 140 14.45 -17.37 -7.04
N ALA A 141 14.35 -17.94 -8.26
CA ALA A 141 13.39 -19.00 -8.56
C ALA A 141 13.51 -20.16 -7.55
N GLY A 142 12.37 -20.74 -7.16
CA GLY A 142 12.26 -21.75 -6.09
C GLY A 142 12.09 -21.18 -4.68
N GLY A 143 12.42 -19.89 -4.47
CA GLY A 143 12.18 -19.21 -3.20
C GLY A 143 10.69 -19.07 -2.88
N ARG A 144 10.37 -18.86 -1.60
CA ARG A 144 9.02 -18.86 -1.05
C ARG A 144 8.65 -17.49 -0.48
N VAL A 145 7.59 -16.89 -1.00
CA VAL A 145 7.16 -15.52 -0.64
C VAL A 145 5.83 -15.56 0.13
N LEU A 146 5.78 -14.94 1.30
CA LEU A 146 4.51 -14.65 1.97
C LEU A 146 3.82 -13.48 1.27
N VAL A 147 2.58 -13.67 0.80
CA VAL A 147 1.81 -12.63 0.10
C VAL A 147 0.66 -12.15 0.97
N VAL A 148 0.80 -10.96 1.59
CA VAL A 148 -0.20 -10.38 2.49
C VAL A 148 -1.09 -9.39 1.75
N GLY A 149 -2.39 -9.66 1.70
CA GLY A 149 -3.35 -8.94 0.86
C GLY A 149 -3.33 -9.51 -0.56
N VAL A 150 -4.06 -10.62 -0.75
CA VAL A 150 -3.95 -11.45 -1.94
C VAL A 150 -4.50 -10.74 -3.17
N VAL A 151 -3.66 -10.64 -4.21
CA VAL A 151 -4.06 -10.14 -5.53
C VAL A 151 -3.66 -11.19 -6.56
N ASN A 152 -4.63 -11.77 -7.28
CA ASN A 152 -4.36 -12.89 -8.19
C ASN A 152 -3.37 -12.55 -9.31
N SER A 153 -3.33 -11.30 -9.81
CA SER A 153 -2.31 -10.90 -10.78
C SER A 153 -0.88 -10.96 -10.22
N LEU A 154 -0.67 -10.65 -8.93
CA LEU A 154 0.62 -10.85 -8.27
C LEU A 154 0.99 -12.33 -8.20
N LEU A 155 0.04 -13.18 -7.78
CA LEU A 155 0.28 -14.62 -7.71
C LEU A 155 0.63 -15.20 -9.08
N HIS A 156 -0.03 -14.75 -10.15
CA HIS A 156 0.29 -15.15 -11.52
C HIS A 156 1.75 -14.83 -11.88
N ARG A 157 2.20 -13.59 -11.62
CA ARG A 157 3.58 -13.16 -11.90
C ARG A 157 4.61 -13.87 -11.02
N LEU A 158 4.27 -14.21 -9.78
CA LEU A 158 5.12 -15.05 -8.92
C LEU A 158 5.33 -16.44 -9.53
N ARG A 159 4.27 -17.09 -10.02
CA ARG A 159 4.33 -18.41 -10.69
C ARG A 159 5.18 -18.35 -11.96
N GLU A 160 4.98 -17.34 -12.80
CA GLU A 160 5.78 -17.14 -14.01
C GLU A 160 7.26 -16.96 -13.72
N ARG A 161 7.60 -16.31 -12.59
CA ARG A 161 8.98 -16.17 -12.11
C ARG A 161 9.52 -17.44 -11.42
N GLY A 162 8.72 -18.51 -11.33
CA GLY A 162 9.09 -19.76 -10.66
C GLY A 162 9.19 -19.64 -9.14
N LEU A 163 8.50 -18.66 -8.54
CA LEU A 163 8.45 -18.47 -7.08
C LEU A 163 7.28 -19.25 -6.48
N ARG A 164 7.53 -19.85 -5.31
CA ARG A 164 6.48 -20.40 -4.45
C ARG A 164 5.89 -19.26 -3.61
N TYR A 165 4.63 -19.38 -3.21
CA TYR A 165 4.00 -18.39 -2.35
C TYR A 165 3.13 -19.02 -1.27
N VAL A 166 2.89 -18.23 -0.22
CA VAL A 166 1.86 -18.48 0.80
C VAL A 166 0.87 -17.32 0.71
N PRO A 167 -0.36 -17.54 0.20
CA PRO A 167 -1.35 -16.47 0.11
C PRO A 167 -1.94 -16.21 1.50
N CYS A 168 -1.93 -14.96 1.95
CA CYS A 168 -2.38 -14.55 3.27
C CYS A 168 -3.40 -13.42 3.19
N ASP A 169 -4.59 -13.65 3.73
CA ASP A 169 -5.65 -12.65 3.84
C ASP A 169 -6.41 -12.82 5.15
N LEU A 170 -6.65 -11.73 5.88
CA LEU A 170 -7.33 -11.76 7.17
C LEU A 170 -8.76 -12.31 7.05
N ARG A 171 -9.40 -12.15 5.89
CA ARG A 171 -10.75 -12.65 5.60
C ARG A 171 -10.76 -14.13 5.21
N GLY A 172 -9.59 -14.75 5.05
CA GLY A 172 -9.45 -16.07 4.45
C GLY A 172 -9.81 -16.04 2.96
N GLY A 173 -10.33 -17.16 2.46
CA GLY A 173 -10.68 -17.34 1.05
C GLY A 173 -9.71 -18.26 0.33
N GLU A 174 -9.77 -18.23 -0.99
CA GLU A 174 -8.99 -19.10 -1.87
C GLU A 174 -8.48 -18.30 -3.07
N THR A 175 -7.32 -18.70 -3.58
CA THR A 175 -6.74 -18.16 -4.82
C THR A 175 -7.59 -18.56 -6.02
N GLU A 176 -7.30 -17.98 -7.20
CA GLU A 176 -7.96 -18.42 -8.44
C GLU A 176 -7.71 -19.89 -8.81
N TRP A 177 -6.71 -20.53 -8.18
CA TRP A 177 -6.40 -21.95 -8.35
C TRP A 177 -6.95 -22.82 -7.20
N GLY A 178 -7.77 -22.27 -6.30
CA GLY A 178 -8.37 -23.01 -5.19
C GLY A 178 -7.41 -23.28 -4.03
N GLU A 179 -6.29 -22.56 -3.94
CA GLU A 179 -5.36 -22.69 -2.82
C GLU A 179 -5.88 -21.86 -1.63
N PRO A 180 -5.96 -22.41 -0.41
CA PRO A 180 -6.53 -21.69 0.72
C PRO A 180 -5.61 -20.56 1.19
N HIS A 181 -6.22 -19.44 1.57
CA HIS A 181 -5.51 -18.35 2.23
C HIS A 181 -5.23 -18.71 3.68
N VAL A 182 -4.00 -18.47 4.14
CA VAL A 182 -3.72 -18.39 5.57
C VAL A 182 -4.26 -17.07 6.12
N THR A 183 -4.67 -17.05 7.39
CA THR A 183 -5.22 -15.86 8.03
C THR A 183 -4.27 -15.22 9.04
N ASP A 184 -3.21 -15.94 9.43
CA ASP A 184 -2.16 -15.47 10.33
C ASP A 184 -0.84 -15.29 9.57
N ALA A 185 -0.54 -14.03 9.21
CA ALA A 185 0.72 -13.69 8.57
C ALA A 185 1.91 -14.00 9.49
N GLY A 186 1.78 -13.76 10.80
CA GLY A 186 2.84 -13.93 11.79
C GLY A 186 3.32 -15.38 11.87
N ALA A 187 2.37 -16.32 11.92
CA ALA A 187 2.68 -17.75 11.90
C ALA A 187 3.37 -18.21 10.60
N ALA A 188 3.16 -17.50 9.48
CA ALA A 188 3.72 -17.86 8.18
C ALA A 188 5.11 -17.23 7.89
N LEU A 189 5.54 -16.24 8.68
CA LEU A 189 6.77 -15.47 8.44
C LEU A 189 8.03 -16.33 8.42
N GLU A 190 8.19 -17.25 9.38
CA GLU A 190 9.39 -18.07 9.50
C GLU A 190 9.62 -18.97 8.28
N GLY A 191 8.54 -19.52 7.72
CA GLY A 191 8.59 -20.46 6.60
C GLY A 191 8.79 -19.83 5.22
N CYS A 192 8.99 -18.51 5.14
CA CYS A 192 9.15 -17.77 3.89
C CYS A 192 10.50 -17.02 3.84
N ASP A 193 11.02 -16.87 2.62
CA ASP A 193 12.29 -16.19 2.32
C ASP A 193 12.11 -14.67 2.20
N ALA A 194 10.91 -14.21 1.85
CA ALA A 194 10.55 -12.80 1.77
C ALA A 194 9.05 -12.58 2.02
N VAL A 195 8.69 -11.32 2.28
CA VAL A 195 7.30 -10.87 2.43
C VAL A 195 6.98 -9.86 1.31
N LEU A 196 5.89 -10.12 0.59
CA LEU A 196 5.23 -9.16 -0.30
C LEU A 196 3.91 -8.74 0.33
N ALA A 197 3.81 -7.50 0.81
CA ALA A 197 2.63 -7.04 1.54
C ALA A 197 1.97 -5.80 0.94
N SER A 198 0.64 -5.77 1.02
CA SER A 198 -0.18 -4.63 0.62
C SER A 198 -0.05 -3.47 1.61
N GLY A 199 -0.16 -2.24 1.10
CA GLY A 199 -0.27 -1.04 1.94
C GLY A 199 -1.48 -1.04 2.88
N MET A 200 -2.48 -1.90 2.64
CA MET A 200 -3.63 -2.12 3.53
C MET A 200 -3.24 -2.54 4.95
N THR A 201 -2.02 -3.06 5.13
CA THR A 201 -1.44 -3.37 6.44
C THR A 201 -1.37 -2.16 7.38
N LEU A 202 -1.33 -0.93 6.86
CA LEU A 202 -1.46 0.29 7.64
C LEU A 202 -2.87 0.47 8.22
N GLY A 203 -3.90 0.16 7.41
CA GLY A 203 -5.31 0.37 7.77
C GLY A 203 -5.83 -0.59 8.83
N ASN A 204 -5.27 -1.80 8.91
CA ASN A 204 -5.65 -2.84 9.87
C ASN A 204 -4.62 -3.07 11.00
N GLY A 205 -3.55 -2.26 11.06
CA GLY A 205 -2.55 -2.31 12.13
C GLY A 205 -1.54 -3.46 12.06
N THR A 206 -1.46 -4.18 10.95
CA THR A 206 -0.54 -5.33 10.78
C THR A 206 0.83 -4.96 10.21
N PHE A 207 1.05 -3.69 9.83
CA PHE A 207 2.33 -3.22 9.29
C PHE A 207 3.50 -3.31 10.28
N ASP A 208 3.33 -2.80 11.51
CA ASP A 208 4.42 -2.73 12.50
C ASP A 208 4.98 -4.11 12.90
N PRO A 209 4.16 -5.16 13.10
CA PRO A 209 4.66 -6.53 13.26
C PRO A 209 5.52 -7.02 12.09
N LEU A 210 5.11 -6.79 10.83
CA LEU A 210 5.87 -7.18 9.64
C LEU A 210 7.21 -6.42 9.56
N LEU A 211 7.16 -5.11 9.84
CA LEU A 211 8.35 -4.26 9.85
C LEU A 211 9.36 -4.70 10.91
N ARG A 212 8.90 -5.04 12.12
CA ARG A 212 9.76 -5.56 13.19
C ARG A 212 10.42 -6.87 12.76
N HIS A 213 9.66 -7.83 12.28
CA HIS A 213 10.22 -9.10 11.80
C HIS A 213 11.28 -8.90 10.72
N ALA A 214 11.02 -8.03 9.73
CA ALA A 214 11.99 -7.73 8.68
C ALA A 214 13.29 -7.12 9.22
N ARG A 215 13.20 -6.24 10.24
CA ARG A 215 14.37 -5.66 10.91
C ARG A 215 15.14 -6.70 11.72
N ASP A 216 14.42 -7.57 12.44
CA ASP A 216 15.02 -8.54 13.35
C ASP A 216 15.70 -9.69 12.61
N THR A 217 15.18 -10.08 11.44
CA THR A 217 15.67 -11.23 10.66
C THR A 217 16.50 -10.83 9.43
N GLY A 218 16.41 -9.57 8.99
CA GLY A 218 16.95 -9.13 7.71
C GLY A 218 16.21 -9.68 6.48
N LYS A 219 15.10 -10.42 6.66
CA LYS A 219 14.32 -10.95 5.53
C LYS A 219 13.70 -9.80 4.72
N PRO A 220 13.70 -9.88 3.38
CA PRO A 220 13.15 -8.83 2.55
C PRO A 220 11.66 -8.57 2.82
N LEU A 221 11.32 -7.31 3.07
CA LEU A 221 9.95 -6.81 3.12
C LEU A 221 9.71 -5.88 1.93
N VAL A 222 8.94 -6.35 0.95
CA VAL A 222 8.55 -5.61 -0.24
C VAL A 222 7.09 -5.21 -0.13
N LEU A 223 6.79 -3.95 -0.42
CA LEU A 223 5.45 -3.39 -0.32
C LEU A 223 4.91 -2.96 -1.67
N PHE A 224 3.60 -3.10 -1.86
CA PHE A 224 2.87 -2.45 -2.95
C PHE A 224 1.70 -1.65 -2.37
N ALA A 225 1.61 -0.37 -2.73
CA ALA A 225 0.84 0.57 -1.94
C ALA A 225 0.07 1.55 -2.80
N GLN A 226 -1.25 1.34 -2.86
CA GLN A 226 -2.23 2.41 -3.12
C GLN A 226 -2.62 3.10 -1.82
N THR A 227 -2.75 2.31 -0.74
CA THR A 227 -2.91 2.81 0.63
C THR A 227 -1.56 3.27 1.18
N GLY A 228 -1.48 4.52 1.66
CA GLY A 228 -0.31 5.01 2.38
C GLY A 228 0.99 4.99 1.57
N SER A 229 0.92 5.30 0.27
CA SER A 229 2.06 5.21 -0.65
C SER A 229 3.25 6.10 -0.24
N ALA A 230 2.99 7.31 0.26
CA ALA A 230 4.00 8.22 0.79
C ALA A 230 4.37 7.89 2.25
N VAL A 231 3.44 7.32 3.02
CA VAL A 231 3.73 6.79 4.38
C VAL A 231 4.80 5.69 4.30
N LEU A 232 4.57 4.68 3.45
CA LEU A 232 5.44 3.52 3.33
C LEU A 232 6.80 3.85 2.72
N ARG A 233 6.87 4.90 1.88
CA ARG A 233 8.15 5.42 1.36
C ARG A 233 9.12 5.76 2.49
N ARG A 234 8.62 6.25 3.63
CA ARG A 234 9.46 6.63 4.77
C ARG A 234 10.22 5.46 5.38
N PHE A 235 9.73 4.23 5.21
CA PHE A 235 10.32 3.03 5.78
C PHE A 235 11.31 2.32 4.84
N VAL A 236 11.46 2.79 3.59
CA VAL A 236 12.42 2.19 2.63
C VAL A 236 13.86 2.38 3.13
N GLY A 237 14.57 1.26 3.29
CA GLY A 237 15.88 1.18 3.94
C GLY A 237 15.86 1.49 5.44
N ALA A 238 14.70 1.35 6.09
CA ALA A 238 14.52 1.32 7.54
C ALA A 238 13.64 0.12 7.94
N GLY A 239 13.90 -1.04 7.34
CA GLY A 239 13.15 -2.29 7.50
C GLY A 239 12.34 -2.69 6.27
N VAL A 240 11.88 -1.74 5.44
CA VAL A 240 11.30 -2.05 4.11
C VAL A 240 12.42 -2.11 3.08
N THR A 241 12.52 -3.20 2.35
CA THR A 241 13.52 -3.44 1.31
C THR A 241 13.16 -2.75 0.00
N ALA A 242 11.89 -2.79 -0.39
CA ALA A 242 11.43 -2.15 -1.62
C ALA A 242 9.95 -1.76 -1.54
N LEU A 243 9.57 -0.78 -2.35
CA LEU A 243 8.20 -0.27 -2.42
C LEU A 243 7.81 -0.01 -3.87
N SER A 244 6.64 -0.50 -4.28
CA SER A 244 5.89 -0.01 -5.42
C SER A 244 4.78 0.90 -4.91
N ALA A 245 5.00 2.21 -5.00
CA ALA A 245 4.05 3.24 -4.59
C ALA A 245 3.17 3.63 -5.77
N GLU A 246 1.87 3.76 -5.54
CA GLU A 246 0.90 4.18 -6.54
C GLU A 246 -0.01 5.24 -5.91
N PRO A 247 0.38 6.52 -5.97
CA PRO A 247 -0.47 7.61 -5.50
C PRO A 247 -1.70 7.76 -6.39
N TYR A 248 -2.75 8.38 -5.86
CA TYR A 248 -3.95 8.68 -6.63
C TYR A 248 -3.63 9.62 -7.82
N PRO A 249 -4.20 9.43 -9.02
CA PRO A 249 -5.23 8.44 -9.37
C PRO A 249 -4.68 7.03 -9.65
N PHE A 250 -5.40 6.01 -9.18
CA PHE A 250 -5.01 4.61 -9.34
C PHE A 250 -5.23 4.07 -10.75
N PHE A 251 -4.48 3.02 -11.11
CA PHE A 251 -4.49 2.42 -12.44
C PHE A 251 -5.88 1.99 -12.91
N TRP A 252 -6.76 1.62 -11.98
CA TRP A 252 -8.09 1.08 -12.25
C TRP A 252 -9.17 2.15 -12.47
N LEU A 253 -8.83 3.44 -12.39
CA LEU A 253 -9.77 4.55 -12.63
C LEU A 253 -9.87 4.98 -14.09
N ASP A 254 -8.79 4.80 -14.86
CA ASP A 254 -8.68 5.24 -16.24
C ASP A 254 -8.01 4.17 -17.11
N GLY A 255 -8.40 4.11 -18.38
CA GLY A 255 -7.85 3.18 -19.37
C GLY A 255 -6.52 3.63 -19.99
N GLY A 256 -6.16 4.90 -19.85
CA GLY A 256 -4.89 5.48 -20.31
C GLY A 256 -3.69 5.04 -19.47
N PRO A 257 -2.47 5.48 -19.81
CA PRO A 257 -1.27 5.16 -19.05
C PRO A 257 -1.31 5.82 -17.67
N THR A 258 -0.81 5.11 -16.65
CA THR A 258 -0.72 5.61 -15.26
C THR A 258 0.68 5.39 -14.69
N LEU A 259 1.07 6.15 -13.68
CA LEU A 259 2.40 6.03 -13.08
C LEU A 259 2.35 5.25 -11.76
N ILE A 260 3.38 4.44 -11.55
CA ILE A 260 3.79 3.95 -10.23
C ILE A 260 5.23 4.39 -9.97
N TYR A 261 5.64 4.43 -8.71
CA TYR A 261 6.99 4.79 -8.31
C TYR A 261 7.65 3.62 -7.61
N ARG A 262 8.89 3.29 -7.99
CA ARG A 262 9.59 2.11 -7.52
C ARG A 262 10.81 2.50 -6.71
N TYR A 263 10.86 2.02 -5.48
CA TYR A 263 11.95 2.29 -4.55
C TYR A 263 12.61 1.00 -4.12
N ARG A 264 13.94 1.04 -3.95
CA ARG A 264 14.73 -0.02 -3.32
C ARG A 264 15.61 0.60 -2.25
N SER A 265 15.88 -0.13 -1.17
CA SER A 265 16.94 0.22 -0.25
C SER A 265 18.29 0.06 -0.94
N GLU A 266 19.26 0.91 -0.59
CA GLU A 266 20.64 0.74 -1.02
C GLU A 266 21.12 -0.67 -0.67
N GLY A 267 21.76 -1.36 -1.63
CA GLY A 267 22.21 -2.76 -1.47
C GLY A 267 21.19 -3.84 -1.85
N ALA A 268 19.92 -3.52 -2.07
CA ALA A 268 18.95 -4.45 -2.65
C ALA A 268 19.07 -4.41 -4.19
N ARG A 269 19.99 -5.20 -4.75
CA ARG A 269 20.06 -5.47 -6.20
C ARG A 269 19.44 -6.81 -6.52
#